data_AF-A0A8C0GAH2-F1
#
_entry.id   AF-A0A8C0GAH2-F1
#
_cell.length_a   1.000
_cell.length_b   1.000
_cell.length_c   1.000
_cell.angle_alpha   90.00
_cell.angle_beta   90.00
_cell.angle_gamma   90.00
#
_symmetry.space_group_name_H-M   'P 1'
#
loop_
_entity.id
_entity.type
_entity.pdbx_description
1 polymer ?
#
loop_
_entity_poly.entity_id
_entity_poly.type
_entity_poly.pdbx_seq_one_letter_code
_entity_poly.pdbx_strand_id
1 'polypeptide(L)'
;MLYCFFKRKFFLFVALTLLSSLVEPENLVHHILKDLHTTKKKKTRVILRMLPISGTCKAFVEDMKKYSEIFFEPWFKAPNKGTFQIVYKARNNSHMSREEVIKELAGIVGSLNPENKVDLNNPQYTIVVEIIKNVCCLSVVRDYVLFRKYNLQEVVKSNKEELVQQNLLSASQEEKLKEIKLAEEDSKEVKPEDKGQSEEESKPNESDSQQA
;
A
#
# COMPACT_ATOMS: atom_id res chain seq x y z
N MET A 1 -25.67 -4.73 -5.19
CA MET A 1 -25.25 -5.69 -4.14
C MET A 1 -24.02 -5.10 -3.46
N LEU A 2 -24.07 -4.76 -2.17
CA LEU A 2 -22.92 -4.21 -1.45
C LEU A 2 -21.91 -5.35 -1.19
N TYR A 3 -20.79 -5.39 -1.91
CA TYR A 3 -19.77 -6.43 -1.71
C TYR A 3 -18.95 -6.14 -0.44
N CYS A 4 -19.42 -6.66 0.69
CA CYS A 4 -18.67 -6.60 1.94
C CYS A 4 -17.75 -7.83 2.06
N PHE A 5 -16.47 -7.69 1.72
CA PHE A 5 -15.49 -8.76 1.90
C PHE A 5 -15.05 -8.87 3.37
N PHE A 6 -15.76 -9.68 4.17
CA PHE A 6 -15.37 -10.03 5.53
C PHE A 6 -14.35 -11.18 5.54
N LYS A 7 -13.06 -10.90 5.80
CA LYS A 7 -12.17 -11.88 6.46
C LYS A 7 -11.01 -11.23 7.22
N ARG A 8 -10.99 -11.48 8.53
CA ARG A 8 -9.93 -11.29 9.56
C ARG A 8 -9.28 -9.89 9.76
N LYS A 9 -9.42 -8.92 8.85
CA LYS A 9 -9.20 -7.48 9.09
C LYS A 9 -10.31 -6.71 8.36
N PHE A 10 -11.09 -5.91 9.09
CA PHE A 10 -12.37 -5.35 8.62
C PHE A 10 -12.20 -4.23 7.56
N PHE A 11 -12.12 -4.61 6.29
CA PHE A 11 -12.16 -3.70 5.15
C PHE A 11 -13.56 -3.69 4.54
N LEU A 12 -14.20 -2.52 4.48
CA LEU A 12 -15.48 -2.35 3.81
C LEU A 12 -15.22 -1.77 2.41
N PHE A 13 -15.53 -2.56 1.39
CA PHE A 13 -15.62 -2.08 0.02
C PHE A 13 -17.04 -1.65 -0.24
N VAL A 14 -17.23 -0.38 -0.58
CA VAL A 14 -18.55 0.14 -0.95
C VAL A 14 -18.64 0.04 -2.46
N ALA A 15 -19.12 -1.10 -2.94
CA ALA A 15 -19.53 -1.30 -4.33
C ALA A 15 -21.04 -1.09 -4.42
N LEU A 16 -21.46 0.06 -4.94
CA LEU A 16 -22.87 0.47 -5.07
C LEU A 16 -23.37 0.08 -6.47
N THR A 17 -23.70 -1.21 -6.68
CA THR A 17 -24.01 -1.67 -8.04
C THR A 17 -25.46 -1.64 -8.48
N LEU A 18 -26.50 -1.48 -7.63
CA LEU A 18 -27.86 -1.84 -8.12
C LEU A 18 -29.10 -1.10 -7.54
N LEU A 19 -29.02 0.03 -6.82
CA LEU A 19 -30.27 0.66 -6.33
C LEU A 19 -30.39 2.19 -6.38
N SER A 20 -29.37 2.91 -6.84
CA SER A 20 -29.50 4.36 -7.03
C SER A 20 -28.45 4.84 -8.02
N SER A 21 -28.84 5.04 -9.29
CA SER A 21 -28.05 5.75 -10.29
C SER A 21 -27.77 7.22 -9.93
N LEU A 22 -28.23 7.69 -8.77
CA LEU A 22 -28.16 9.07 -8.31
C LEU A 22 -26.91 9.41 -7.47
N VAL A 23 -26.15 8.42 -7.00
CA VAL A 23 -25.05 8.68 -6.06
C VAL A 23 -23.77 7.98 -6.48
N GLU A 24 -22.76 8.77 -6.85
CA GLU A 24 -21.41 8.28 -7.10
C GLU A 24 -20.76 7.81 -5.79
N PRO A 25 -20.17 6.59 -5.76
CA PRO A 25 -19.61 6.02 -4.53
C PRO A 25 -18.44 6.84 -3.98
N GLU A 26 -17.62 7.42 -4.87
CA GLU A 26 -16.52 8.33 -4.54
C GLU A 26 -16.99 9.48 -3.66
N ASN A 27 -18.07 10.16 -4.09
CA ASN A 27 -18.60 11.34 -3.42
C ASN A 27 -19.24 10.99 -2.08
N LEU A 28 -19.97 9.87 -2.02
CA LEU A 28 -20.57 9.39 -0.77
C LEU A 28 -19.49 9.09 0.29
N VAL A 29 -18.47 8.29 -0.07
CA VAL A 29 -17.40 7.93 0.86
C VAL A 29 -16.59 9.17 1.26
N HIS A 30 -16.31 10.06 0.31
CA HIS A 30 -15.64 11.32 0.60
C HIS A 30 -16.42 12.19 1.59
N HIS A 31 -17.75 12.32 1.42
CA HIS A 31 -18.60 13.06 2.34
C HIS A 31 -18.57 12.47 3.75
N ILE A 32 -18.70 11.15 3.87
CA ILE A 32 -18.60 10.44 5.16
C ILE A 32 -17.25 10.71 5.84
N LEU A 33 -16.14 10.62 5.09
CA LEU A 33 -14.80 10.87 5.62
C LEU A 33 -14.57 12.33 5.98
N LYS A 34 -15.10 13.28 5.21
CA LYS A 34 -15.06 14.71 5.51
C LYS A 34 -15.82 15.03 6.80
N ASP A 35 -16.99 14.43 6.99
CA ASP A 35 -17.78 14.55 8.22
C ASP A 35 -17.03 13.97 9.43
N LEU A 36 -16.45 12.77 9.28
CA LEU A 36 -15.62 12.14 10.32
C LEU A 36 -14.40 13.00 10.66
N HIS A 37 -13.74 13.54 9.63
CA HIS A 37 -12.57 14.39 9.80
C HIS A 37 -12.91 15.69 10.53
N THR A 38 -14.07 16.28 10.25
CA THR A 38 -14.51 17.55 10.84
C THR A 38 -15.08 17.36 12.25
N THR A 39 -15.95 16.37 12.43
CA THR A 39 -16.64 16.14 13.71
C THR A 39 -15.79 15.39 14.73
N LYS A 40 -14.77 14.65 14.28
CA LYS A 40 -13.96 13.70 15.08
C LYS A 40 -14.80 12.68 15.87
N LYS A 41 -16.04 12.42 15.43
CA LYS A 41 -16.96 11.48 16.09
C LYS A 41 -17.04 10.17 15.32
N LYS A 42 -16.62 9.06 15.97
CA LYS A 42 -16.77 7.71 15.41
C LYS A 42 -18.24 7.28 15.43
N LYS A 43 -18.80 6.96 14.25
CA LYS A 43 -20.15 6.37 14.12
C LYS A 43 -20.13 4.84 13.98
N THR A 44 -18.96 4.24 13.81
CA THR A 44 -18.78 2.80 13.62
C THR A 44 -17.63 2.25 14.46
N ARG A 45 -17.84 1.07 15.06
CA ARG A 45 -16.84 0.40 15.90
C ARG A 45 -15.94 -0.56 15.13
N VAL A 46 -16.44 -1.12 14.04
CA VAL A 46 -15.84 -2.31 13.40
C VAL A 46 -15.14 -1.99 12.09
N ILE A 47 -15.59 -0.96 11.36
CA ILE A 47 -15.03 -0.65 10.05
C ILE A 47 -13.67 0.02 10.24
N LEU A 48 -12.62 -0.58 9.68
CA LEU A 48 -11.28 0.00 9.66
C LEU A 48 -11.14 0.97 8.50
N ARG A 49 -11.43 0.53 7.28
CA ARG A 49 -11.26 1.34 6.07
C ARG A 49 -12.48 1.21 5.17
N MET A 50 -12.88 2.31 4.56
CA MET A 50 -13.96 2.40 3.59
C MET A 50 -13.36 2.83 2.26
N LEU A 51 -13.34 1.95 1.26
CA LEU A 51 -12.87 2.30 -0.08
C LEU A 51 -14.06 2.30 -1.04
N PRO A 52 -14.28 3.39 -1.79
CA PRO A 52 -15.25 3.37 -2.88
C PRO A 52 -14.71 2.46 -3.98
N ILE A 53 -15.59 1.65 -4.57
CA ILE A 53 -15.28 0.90 -5.79
C ILE A 53 -16.17 1.45 -6.88
N SER A 54 -15.53 2.12 -7.85
CA SER A 54 -16.20 2.80 -8.97
C SER A 54 -16.14 1.96 -10.25
N GLY A 55 -15.19 1.02 -10.31
CA GLY A 55 -15.04 0.10 -11.42
C GLY A 55 -14.53 -1.27 -11.00
N THR A 56 -14.93 -2.31 -11.73
CA THR A 56 -14.38 -3.66 -11.56
C THR A 56 -14.13 -4.33 -12.89
N CYS A 57 -13.02 -5.05 -13.00
CA CYS A 57 -12.67 -5.90 -14.13
C CYS A 57 -12.07 -7.22 -13.62
N LYS A 58 -11.82 -8.18 -14.53
CA LYS A 58 -11.07 -9.38 -14.17
C LYS A 58 -9.62 -9.00 -13.87
N ALA A 59 -8.98 -9.73 -12.96
CA ALA A 59 -7.58 -9.53 -12.60
C ALA A 59 -6.63 -10.14 -13.65
N PHE A 60 -6.76 -9.67 -14.89
CA PHE A 60 -5.84 -9.90 -16.00
C PHE A 60 -5.35 -8.55 -16.50
N VAL A 61 -4.09 -8.50 -16.95
CA VAL A 61 -3.43 -7.25 -17.33
C VAL A 61 -4.15 -6.60 -18.52
N GLU A 62 -4.56 -7.38 -19.51
CA GLU A 62 -5.22 -6.91 -20.72
C GLU A 62 -6.61 -6.34 -20.43
N ASP A 63 -7.41 -7.04 -19.62
CA ASP A 63 -8.73 -6.61 -19.20
C ASP A 63 -8.65 -5.31 -18.38
N MET A 64 -7.65 -5.22 -17.50
CA MET A 64 -7.40 -4.01 -16.72
C MET A 64 -7.00 -2.83 -17.62
N LYS A 65 -6.08 -3.01 -18.57
CA LYS A 65 -5.64 -1.96 -19.51
C LYS A 65 -6.83 -1.38 -20.26
N LYS A 66 -7.58 -2.24 -20.96
CA LYS A 66 -8.76 -1.86 -21.75
C LYS A 66 -9.81 -1.13 -20.91
N TYR A 67 -10.04 -1.59 -19.68
CA TYR A 67 -10.98 -0.93 -18.79
C TYR A 67 -10.45 0.43 -18.31
N SER A 68 -9.17 0.51 -17.93
CA SER A 68 -8.55 1.71 -17.38
C SER A 68 -8.43 2.86 -18.37
N GLU A 69 -8.24 2.58 -19.66
CA GLU A 69 -8.23 3.59 -20.72
C GLU A 69 -9.52 4.43 -20.73
N ILE A 70 -10.68 3.75 -20.63
CA ILE A 70 -12.00 4.40 -20.61
C ILE A 70 -12.29 4.96 -19.21
N PHE A 71 -11.96 4.20 -18.18
CA PHE A 71 -12.28 4.56 -16.81
C PHE A 71 -11.52 5.82 -16.38
N PHE A 72 -10.29 6.07 -16.82
CA PHE A 72 -9.53 7.24 -16.39
C PHE A 72 -9.86 8.53 -17.14
N GLU A 73 -10.60 8.47 -18.25
CA GLU A 73 -10.89 9.66 -19.07
C GLU A 73 -11.50 10.84 -18.29
N PRO A 74 -12.52 10.64 -17.42
CA PRO A 74 -13.16 11.75 -16.72
C PRO A 74 -12.20 12.57 -15.84
N TRP A 75 -11.10 11.97 -15.40
CA TRP A 75 -10.14 12.59 -14.49
C TRP A 75 -8.87 13.08 -15.18
N PHE A 76 -8.39 12.33 -16.19
CA PHE A 76 -7.03 12.46 -16.69
C PHE A 76 -6.92 12.79 -18.18
N LYS A 77 -8.03 12.76 -18.94
CA LYS A 77 -8.04 13.15 -20.35
C LYS A 77 -8.22 14.66 -20.48
N ALA A 78 -7.49 15.27 -21.42
CA ALA A 78 -7.61 16.70 -21.69
C ALA A 78 -9.08 17.11 -21.95
N PRO A 79 -9.56 18.24 -21.40
CA PRO A 79 -8.81 19.32 -20.75
C PRO A 79 -8.47 19.08 -19.27
N ASN A 80 -8.94 17.97 -18.69
CA ASN A 80 -8.64 17.65 -17.29
C ASN A 80 -7.18 17.19 -17.15
N LYS A 81 -6.58 17.54 -16.01
CA LYS A 81 -5.24 17.15 -15.62
C LYS A 81 -5.10 17.15 -14.11
N GLY A 82 -4.13 16.39 -13.60
CA GLY A 82 -3.80 16.46 -12.20
C GLY A 82 -2.54 15.69 -11.84
N THR A 83 -2.09 15.90 -10.60
CA THR A 83 -1.08 15.04 -9.99
C THR A 83 -1.73 13.80 -9.41
N PHE A 84 -1.07 12.65 -9.55
CA PHE A 84 -1.63 11.39 -9.09
C PHE A 84 -0.61 10.46 -8.43
N GLN A 85 -1.12 9.57 -7.60
CA GLN A 85 -0.39 8.39 -7.14
C GLN A 85 -1.21 7.13 -7.40
N ILE A 86 -0.54 5.98 -7.46
CA ILE A 86 -1.19 4.67 -7.59
C ILE A 86 -0.94 3.87 -6.31
N VAL A 87 -2.02 3.45 -5.65
CA VAL A 87 -1.98 2.61 -4.46
C VAL A 87 -2.46 1.22 -4.82
N TYR A 88 -1.51 0.30 -4.96
CA TYR A 88 -1.78 -1.11 -5.25
C TYR A 88 -1.87 -1.95 -3.96
N LYS A 89 -2.87 -2.83 -3.89
CA LYS A 89 -2.98 -3.87 -2.88
C LYS A 89 -3.60 -5.15 -3.47
N ALA A 90 -2.99 -6.30 -3.21
CA ALA A 90 -3.55 -7.60 -3.55
C ALA A 90 -3.93 -8.42 -2.32
N ARG A 91 -4.98 -9.24 -2.46
CA ARG A 91 -5.43 -10.23 -1.49
C ARG A 91 -5.72 -11.52 -2.20
N ASN A 92 -5.03 -12.58 -1.76
CA ASN A 92 -5.20 -13.93 -2.33
C ASN A 92 -5.01 -13.94 -3.85
N ASN A 93 -4.08 -13.12 -4.35
CA ASN A 93 -3.67 -13.07 -5.74
C ASN A 93 -2.14 -12.96 -5.78
N SER A 94 -1.51 -13.79 -6.61
CA SER A 94 -0.07 -13.78 -6.87
C SER A 94 0.24 -13.63 -8.37
N HIS A 95 -0.79 -13.45 -9.21
CA HIS A 95 -0.65 -13.40 -10.67
C HIS A 95 -0.43 -11.97 -11.18
N MET A 96 -1.04 -10.98 -10.54
CA MET A 96 -0.90 -9.57 -10.92
C MET A 96 0.27 -8.94 -10.17
N SER A 97 1.40 -8.75 -10.84
CA SER A 97 2.57 -8.13 -10.21
C SER A 97 2.32 -6.65 -9.92
N ARG A 98 2.82 -6.16 -8.78
CA ARG A 98 2.59 -4.77 -8.35
C ARG A 98 3.24 -3.78 -9.32
N GLU A 99 4.48 -4.05 -9.69
CA GLU A 99 5.32 -3.18 -10.52
C GLU A 99 4.74 -3.02 -11.92
N GLU A 100 4.28 -4.12 -12.52
CA GLU A 100 3.63 -4.13 -13.83
C GLU A 100 2.32 -3.33 -13.80
N VAL A 101 1.45 -3.59 -12.81
CA VAL A 101 0.18 -2.85 -12.69
C VAL A 101 0.42 -1.35 -12.55
N ILE A 102 1.37 -0.95 -11.70
CA ILE A 102 1.70 0.47 -11.52
C ILE A 102 2.23 1.07 -12.82
N LYS A 103 3.15 0.37 -13.51
CA LYS A 103 3.76 0.84 -14.76
C LYS A 103 2.70 1.03 -15.84
N GLU A 104 1.82 0.06 -16.02
CA GLU A 104 0.79 0.09 -17.05
C GLU A 104 -0.24 1.19 -16.81
N LEU A 105 -0.76 1.32 -15.59
CA LEU A 105 -1.72 2.37 -15.26
C LEU A 105 -1.11 3.76 -15.34
N ALA A 106 0.15 3.95 -14.91
CA ALA A 106 0.86 5.21 -15.06
C ALA A 106 1.08 5.58 -16.54
N GLY A 107 1.40 4.58 -17.37
CA GLY A 107 1.55 4.75 -18.82
C GLY A 107 0.25 5.23 -19.48
N ILE A 108 -0.89 4.62 -19.11
CA ILE A 108 -2.21 5.00 -19.61
C ILE A 108 -2.59 6.42 -19.18
N VAL A 109 -2.37 6.78 -17.93
CA VAL A 109 -2.65 8.16 -17.46
C VAL A 109 -1.77 9.19 -18.19
N GLY A 110 -0.50 8.85 -18.46
CA GLY A 110 0.40 9.70 -19.23
C GLY A 110 0.03 9.82 -20.71
N SER A 111 -0.54 8.77 -21.32
CA SER A 111 -0.99 8.82 -22.72
C SER A 111 -2.29 9.62 -22.91
N LEU A 112 -3.16 9.64 -21.89
CA LEU A 112 -4.41 10.42 -21.91
C LEU A 112 -4.17 11.94 -21.88
N ASN A 113 -3.17 12.39 -21.11
CA ASN A 113 -2.72 13.78 -21.10
C ASN A 113 -1.27 13.86 -20.57
N PRO A 114 -0.30 14.34 -21.38
CA PRO A 114 1.10 14.50 -20.96
C PRO A 114 1.31 15.46 -19.78
N GLU A 115 0.35 16.31 -19.46
CA GLU A 115 0.42 17.20 -18.29
C GLU A 115 0.16 16.49 -16.96
N ASN A 116 -0.34 15.25 -16.96
CA ASN A 116 -0.51 14.45 -15.75
C ASN A 116 0.86 14.05 -15.19
N LYS A 117 1.06 14.26 -13.88
CA LYS A 117 2.33 13.96 -13.21
C LYS A 117 2.14 13.05 -12.02
N VAL A 118 3.08 12.13 -11.84
CA VAL A 118 3.11 11.30 -10.63
C VAL A 118 3.63 12.13 -9.46
N ASP A 119 2.87 12.18 -8.36
CA ASP A 119 3.27 12.78 -7.09
C ASP A 119 2.89 11.83 -5.95
N LEU A 120 3.88 11.27 -5.26
CA LEU A 120 3.68 10.32 -4.17
C LEU A 120 3.46 10.99 -2.80
N ASN A 121 3.69 12.30 -2.71
CA ASN A 121 3.63 13.04 -1.46
C ASN A 121 2.30 13.79 -1.32
N ASN A 122 1.92 14.58 -2.32
CA ASN A 122 0.70 15.39 -2.28
C ASN A 122 -0.10 15.33 -3.60
N PRO A 123 -0.59 14.14 -3.99
CA PRO A 123 -1.37 13.98 -5.20
C PRO A 123 -2.77 14.59 -5.06
N GLN A 124 -3.26 15.19 -6.15
CA GLN A 124 -4.67 15.60 -6.26
C GLN A 124 -5.60 14.38 -6.32
N TYR A 125 -5.19 13.34 -7.06
CA TYR A 125 -5.95 12.11 -7.23
C TYR A 125 -5.15 10.88 -6.79
N THR A 126 -5.78 9.96 -6.10
CA THR A 126 -5.18 8.65 -5.80
C THR A 126 -5.96 7.57 -6.52
N ILE A 127 -5.27 6.87 -7.42
CA ILE A 127 -5.80 5.69 -8.09
C ILE A 127 -5.63 4.51 -7.14
N VAL A 128 -6.72 3.99 -6.61
CA VAL A 128 -6.72 2.82 -5.72
C VAL A 128 -6.99 1.58 -6.56
N VAL A 129 -6.05 0.63 -6.50
CA VAL A 129 -6.14 -0.65 -7.20
C VAL A 129 -6.14 -1.74 -6.14
N GLU A 130 -7.27 -2.42 -5.98
CA GLU A 130 -7.40 -3.53 -5.05
C GLU A 130 -7.75 -4.82 -5.79
N ILE A 131 -6.82 -5.77 -5.78
CA ILE A 131 -7.02 -7.11 -6.35
C ILE A 131 -7.51 -8.05 -5.26
N ILE A 132 -8.67 -8.67 -5.46
CA ILE A 132 -9.22 -9.67 -4.54
C ILE A 132 -9.48 -10.94 -5.34
N LYS A 133 -8.69 -11.99 -5.09
CA LYS A 133 -8.70 -13.22 -5.89
C LYS A 133 -8.52 -12.90 -7.38
N ASN A 134 -9.54 -13.10 -8.20
CA ASN A 134 -9.54 -12.89 -9.65
C ASN A 134 -10.27 -11.60 -10.08
N VAL A 135 -10.59 -10.69 -9.15
CA VAL A 135 -11.28 -9.44 -9.43
C VAL A 135 -10.34 -8.26 -9.16
N CYS A 136 -10.24 -7.36 -10.12
CA CYS A 136 -9.56 -6.07 -9.99
C CYS A 136 -10.59 -4.97 -9.73
N CYS A 137 -10.46 -4.28 -8.60
CA CYS A 137 -11.31 -3.17 -8.21
C CYS A 137 -10.54 -1.85 -8.35
N LEU A 138 -11.15 -0.87 -9.03
CA LEU A 138 -10.56 0.44 -9.32
C LEU A 138 -11.41 1.57 -8.75
N SER A 139 -10.73 2.60 -8.23
CA SER A 139 -11.32 3.88 -7.85
C SER A 139 -10.33 5.03 -7.99
N VAL A 140 -10.85 6.24 -8.17
CA VAL A 140 -10.07 7.48 -8.25
C VAL A 140 -10.59 8.42 -7.17
N VAL A 141 -9.85 8.44 -6.05
CA VAL A 141 -10.24 9.18 -4.84
C VAL A 141 -9.45 10.48 -4.69
N ARG A 142 -9.98 11.41 -3.91
CA ARG A 142 -9.31 12.66 -3.50
C ARG A 142 -8.97 12.62 -2.01
N ASP A 143 -8.04 13.46 -1.55
CA ASP A 143 -7.74 13.63 -0.12
C ASP A 143 -7.35 12.32 0.59
N TYR A 144 -6.72 11.39 -0.14
CA TYR A 144 -6.39 10.06 0.39
C TYR A 144 -5.45 10.11 1.58
N VAL A 145 -4.43 10.98 1.51
CA VAL A 145 -3.46 11.19 2.59
C VAL A 145 -4.12 11.94 3.75
N LEU A 146 -4.88 12.99 3.47
CA LEU A 146 -5.64 13.76 4.46
C LEU A 146 -6.59 12.86 5.27
N PHE A 147 -7.30 11.97 4.59
CA PHE A 147 -8.18 10.98 5.23
C PHE A 147 -7.45 9.71 5.67
N ARG A 148 -6.15 9.78 5.97
CA ARG A 148 -5.34 8.71 6.57
C ARG A 148 -5.53 7.36 5.85
N LYS A 149 -5.41 7.38 4.52
CA LYS A 149 -5.60 6.20 3.64
C LYS A 149 -7.01 5.59 3.79
N TYR A 150 -7.99 6.48 3.96
CA TYR A 150 -9.41 6.20 4.15
C TYR A 150 -9.71 5.31 5.36
N ASN A 151 -8.84 5.35 6.39
CA ASN A 151 -9.02 4.58 7.61
C ASN A 151 -9.89 5.35 8.61
N LEU A 152 -11.13 4.90 8.81
CA LEU A 152 -12.13 5.57 9.66
C LEU A 152 -11.69 5.68 11.12
N GLN A 153 -10.86 4.74 11.59
CA GLN A 153 -10.37 4.75 12.97
C GLN A 153 -9.24 5.77 13.17
N GLU A 154 -8.46 6.04 12.13
CA GLU A 154 -7.32 6.97 12.17
C GLU A 154 -7.74 8.41 11.85
N VAL A 155 -8.71 8.61 10.94
CA VAL A 155 -9.19 9.94 10.52
C VAL A 155 -9.68 10.82 11.68
N VAL A 156 -10.22 10.18 12.71
CA VAL A 156 -10.77 10.84 13.90
C VAL A 156 -9.73 11.07 15.01
N LYS A 157 -8.53 10.47 14.91
CA LYS A 157 -7.45 10.76 15.87
C LYS A 157 -6.98 12.20 15.67
N SER A 158 -6.66 12.86 16.77
CA SER A 158 -6.13 14.22 16.74
C SER A 158 -4.63 14.19 16.43
N ASN A 159 -4.09 15.23 15.78
CA ASN A 159 -2.64 15.35 15.54
C ASN A 159 -1.82 15.32 16.86
N LYS A 160 -2.43 15.67 17.99
CA LYS A 160 -1.80 15.58 19.32
C LYS A 160 -1.56 14.13 19.73
N GLU A 161 -2.49 13.22 19.47
CA GLU A 161 -2.32 11.78 19.74
C GLU A 161 -1.25 11.15 18.84
N GLU A 162 -1.09 11.64 17.60
CA GLU A 162 -0.03 11.17 16.70
C GLU A 162 1.36 11.58 17.16
N LEU A 163 1.55 12.83 17.60
CA LEU A 163 2.83 13.30 18.14
C LEU A 163 3.22 12.52 19.40
N VAL A 164 2.26 12.23 20.27
CA VAL A 164 2.49 11.39 21.46
C VAL A 164 2.87 9.96 21.05
N GLN A 165 2.18 9.35 20.08
CA GLN A 165 2.48 8.00 19.64
C GLN A 165 3.83 7.90 18.90
N GLN A 166 4.18 8.90 18.09
CA GLN A 166 5.49 8.96 17.41
C GLN A 166 6.63 9.17 18.41
N ASN A 167 6.47 10.06 19.39
CA ASN A 167 7.46 10.28 20.44
C ASN A 167 7.65 9.05 21.33
N LEU A 168 6.58 8.30 21.62
CA LEU A 168 6.65 7.04 22.36
C LEU A 168 7.38 5.96 21.54
N LEU A 169 7.08 5.83 20.25
CA LEU A 169 7.74 4.85 19.37
C LEU A 169 9.22 5.15 19.14
N SER A 170 9.61 6.42 19.05
CA SER A 170 11.03 6.81 18.96
C SER A 170 11.77 6.57 20.28
N ALA A 171 11.14 6.83 21.43
CA ALA A 171 11.73 6.53 22.74
C ALA A 171 11.94 5.02 22.95
N SER A 172 10.98 4.17 22.54
CA SER A 172 11.13 2.71 22.60
C SER A 172 12.22 2.17 21.65
N GLN A 173 12.49 2.85 20.53
CA GLN A 173 13.57 2.48 19.62
C GLN A 173 14.94 2.90 20.18
N GLU A 174 15.02 4.05 20.86
CA GLU A 174 16.24 4.51 21.54
C GLU A 174 16.61 3.62 22.73
N GLU A 175 15.64 3.13 23.51
CA GLU A 175 15.89 2.15 24.58
C GLU A 175 16.40 0.81 24.03
N LYS A 176 15.80 0.34 22.93
CA LYS A 176 16.23 -0.91 22.27
C LYS A 176 17.62 -0.80 21.63
N LEU A 177 18.01 0.39 21.14
CA LEU A 177 19.38 0.67 20.66
C LEU A 177 20.40 0.77 21.80
N LYS A 178 19.99 1.17 23.01
CA LYS A 178 20.86 1.22 24.19
C LYS A 178 21.13 -0.18 24.74
N GLU A 179 20.11 -1.05 24.79
CA GLU A 179 20.28 -2.46 25.21
C GLU A 179 21.23 -3.25 24.30
N ILE A 180 21.20 -3.00 22.99
CA ILE A 180 22.12 -3.65 22.04
C ILE A 180 23.58 -3.18 22.23
N LYS A 181 23.79 -1.91 22.59
CA LYS A 181 25.15 -1.37 22.83
C LYS A 181 25.76 -1.85 24.14
N LEU A 182 24.94 -2.05 25.18
CA LEU A 182 25.38 -2.59 26.47
C LEU A 182 25.82 -4.07 26.40
N ALA A 183 25.35 -4.82 25.40
CA ALA A 183 25.74 -6.23 25.19
C ALA A 183 27.07 -6.41 24.43
N GLU A 184 27.58 -5.39 23.74
CA GLU A 184 28.84 -5.46 22.98
C GLU A 184 30.09 -5.10 23.81
N GLU A 185 29.93 -4.38 24.94
CA GLU A 185 31.06 -3.95 25.78
C GLU A 185 31.58 -5.02 26.78
N ASP A 186 30.83 -6.10 27.04
CA ASP A 186 31.18 -7.14 28.04
C ASP A 186 32.11 -8.26 27.50
N SER A 187 32.68 -8.10 26.30
CA SER A 187 33.41 -9.19 25.62
C SER A 187 34.90 -8.93 25.34
N LYS A 188 35.54 -7.95 26.01
CA LYS A 188 36.98 -7.70 25.84
C LYS A 188 37.74 -7.44 27.15
N GLU A 189 38.15 -8.52 27.84
CA GLU A 189 39.39 -8.54 28.63
C GLU A 189 40.17 -9.88 28.50
N VAL A 190 41.27 -9.80 27.72
CA VAL A 190 42.66 -10.34 27.91
C VAL A 190 42.99 -11.88 27.91
N LYS A 191 43.90 -12.26 26.98
CA LYS A 191 44.69 -13.53 26.76
C LYS A 191 45.81 -13.76 27.84
N PRO A 192 46.84 -14.69 27.77
CA PRO A 192 47.23 -15.84 26.88
C PRO A 192 47.81 -17.12 27.59
N GLU A 193 48.30 -18.11 26.80
CA GLU A 193 49.38 -19.14 26.99
C GLU A 193 48.96 -20.58 26.55
N ASP A 194 49.31 -21.08 25.36
CA ASP A 194 50.53 -21.80 24.86
C ASP A 194 50.77 -23.24 25.37
N LYS A 195 50.60 -24.25 24.48
CA LYS A 195 51.64 -25.19 23.99
C LYS A 195 51.09 -26.43 23.27
N GLY A 196 51.67 -26.73 22.10
CA GLY A 196 52.12 -28.08 21.72
C GLY A 196 51.38 -28.83 20.60
N GLN A 197 51.96 -28.78 19.38
CA GLN A 197 52.28 -29.88 18.40
C GLN A 197 51.23 -30.97 18.10
N SER A 198 51.03 -31.48 16.88
CA SER A 198 51.85 -31.61 15.65
C SER A 198 50.96 -32.07 14.47
N GLU A 199 51.36 -31.71 13.24
CA GLU A 199 51.43 -32.48 11.96
C GLU A 199 50.28 -33.47 11.61
N GLU A 200 49.76 -33.61 10.39
CA GLU A 200 50.40 -33.61 9.07
C GLU A 200 49.32 -33.60 7.95
N GLU A 201 49.79 -33.34 6.73
CA GLU A 201 49.13 -33.17 5.43
C GLU A 201 48.21 -34.35 5.01
N SER A 202 47.20 -34.17 4.15
CA SER A 202 47.40 -34.12 2.70
C SER A 202 46.08 -33.93 1.92
N LYS A 203 46.12 -33.05 0.91
CA LYS A 203 45.27 -33.16 -0.30
C LYS A 203 45.95 -34.12 -1.29
N PRO A 204 45.19 -34.65 -2.26
CA PRO A 204 45.51 -34.23 -3.62
C PRO A 204 44.29 -33.85 -4.48
N ASN A 205 44.57 -33.05 -5.51
CA ASN A 205 43.77 -32.68 -6.69
C ASN A 205 43.36 -33.95 -7.51
N GLU A 206 42.51 -33.97 -8.54
CA GLU A 206 42.39 -33.09 -9.73
C GLU A 206 41.23 -33.60 -10.63
N SER A 207 40.69 -32.71 -11.50
CA SER A 207 40.04 -32.87 -12.84
C SER A 207 39.33 -34.18 -13.26
N ASP A 208 38.25 -34.22 -14.07
CA ASP A 208 38.08 -33.58 -15.38
C ASP A 208 36.69 -33.85 -16.01
N SER A 209 36.31 -33.00 -16.98
CA SER A 209 35.58 -33.28 -18.25
C SER A 209 34.15 -33.90 -18.36
N GLN A 210 33.29 -33.13 -19.05
CA GLN A 210 32.50 -33.45 -20.28
C GLN A 210 31.12 -34.17 -20.27
N GLN A 211 30.18 -33.45 -20.94
CA GLN A 211 29.18 -33.86 -21.95
C GLN A 211 28.15 -34.97 -21.65
N ALA A 212 26.86 -34.59 -21.68
CA ALA A 212 25.89 -34.91 -22.74
C ALA A 212 24.57 -34.15 -22.50
#